data_AF-A0A843E5H2-F1
#
_entry.id   AF-A0A843E5H2-F1
#
_cell.length_a   1.000
_cell.length_b   1.000
_cell.length_c   1.000
_cell.angle_alpha   90.00
_cell.angle_beta   90.00
_cell.angle_gamma   90.00
#
_symmetry.space_group_name_H-M   'P 1'
#
loop_
_entity.id
_entity.type
_entity.pdbx_description
1 polymer ?
#
loop_
_entity_poly.entity_id
_entity_poly.type
_entity_poly.pdbx_seq_one_letter_code
_entity_poly.pdbx_strand_id
1 'polypeptide(L)' 'MKPKKEFGRVNGCTRCGRRRGIIRRYGLHLCRQCF' A
#
# COMPACT_ATOMS: atom_id res chain seq x y z
N MET A 1 -4.40 20.08 18.40
CA MET A 1 -4.26 19.85 16.95
C MET A 1 -4.64 18.39 16.68
N LYS A 2 -5.77 18.11 16.02
CA LYS A 2 -6.20 16.72 15.75
C LYS A 2 -5.39 16.17 14.56
N PRO A 3 -4.83 14.94 14.62
CA PRO A 3 -4.10 14.38 13.50
C PRO A 3 -5.05 14.17 12.31
N LYS A 4 -4.64 14.65 11.12
CA LYS A 4 -5.36 14.34 9.88
C LYS A 4 -5.18 12.84 9.62
N LYS A 5 -6.30 12.10 9.65
CA LYS A 5 -6.30 10.69 9.25
C LYS A 5 -5.94 10.61 7.77
N GLU A 6 -4.92 9.83 7.45
CA GLU A 6 -4.51 9.59 6.08
C GLU A 6 -5.41 8.50 5.49
N PHE A 7 -6.37 8.92 4.68
CA PHE A 7 -7.30 8.02 3.99
C PHE A 7 -6.81 7.74 2.56
N GLY A 8 -6.94 6.50 2.10
CA GLY A 8 -6.66 6.11 0.71
C GLY A 8 -5.40 5.26 0.51
N ARG A 9 -4.91 5.20 -0.73
CA ARG A 9 -3.68 4.49 -1.12
C ARG A 9 -2.45 5.35 -0.84
N VAL A 10 -2.14 5.48 0.44
CA VAL A 10 -0.98 6.26 0.92
C VAL A 10 0.30 5.43 0.71
N ASN A 11 0.26 4.19 1.18
CA ASN A 11 1.40 3.29 1.11
C ASN A 11 1.40 2.52 -0.21
N GLY A 12 2.56 2.45 -0.86
CA GLY A 12 2.81 1.64 -2.06
C GLY A 12 3.33 0.24 -1.76
N CYS A 13 3.71 -0.48 -2.80
CA CYS A 13 4.36 -1.79 -2.68
C CYS A 13 5.67 -1.68 -1.92
N THR A 14 5.95 -2.57 -0.97
CA THR A 14 7.19 -2.60 -0.20
C THR A 14 8.43 -2.87 -1.04
N ARG A 15 8.31 -3.58 -2.17
CA ARG A 15 9.42 -3.83 -3.11
C ARG A 15 9.54 -2.77 -4.19
N CYS A 16 8.42 -2.49 -4.85
CA CYS A 16 8.41 -1.78 -6.14
C CYS A 16 7.92 -0.32 -6.02
N GLY A 17 7.42 0.11 -4.85
CA GLY A 17 6.84 1.45 -4.63
C GLY A 17 5.55 1.74 -5.40
N ARG A 18 5.14 0.86 -6.32
CA ARG A 18 3.95 1.04 -7.15
C ARG A 18 2.71 1.14 -6.28
N ARG A 19 1.79 2.05 -6.63
CA ARG A 19 0.54 2.27 -5.86
C ARG A 19 -0.67 1.53 -6.43
N ARG A 20 -0.52 0.88 -7.58
CA ARG A 20 -1.59 0.15 -8.29
C ARG A 20 -1.47 -1.35 -8.06
N GLY A 21 -2.61 -2.02 -7.91
CA GLY A 21 -2.68 -3.47 -7.79
C GLY A 21 -1.95 -4.02 -6.57
N ILE A 22 -2.10 -3.38 -5.41
CA ILE A 22 -1.51 -3.84 -4.14
C ILE A 22 -2.35 -4.99 -3.57
N ILE A 23 -1.69 -6.11 -3.33
CA ILE A 23 -2.18 -7.25 -2.57
C ILE A 23 -2.01 -6.89 -1.09
N ARG A 24 -3.15 -6.72 -0.41
CA ARG A 24 -3.23 -6.42 1.03
C ARG A 24 -3.64 -7.63 1.89
N ARG A 25 -3.84 -8.78 1.25
CA ARG A 25 -4.27 -10.00 1.92
C ARG A 25 -3.14 -10.50 2.83
N TYR A 26 -3.50 -11.03 4.00
CA TYR A 26 -2.53 -11.57 4.98
C TYR A 26 -1.48 -10.56 5.47
N GLY A 27 -1.80 -9.26 5.46
CA GLY A 27 -0.84 -8.22 5.84
C GLY A 27 0.28 -7.97 4.80
N LEU A 28 0.17 -8.57 3.61
CA LEU A 28 1.08 -8.28 2.51
C LEU A 28 0.88 -6.85 2.04
N HIS A 29 1.93 -6.26 1.49
CA HIS A 29 1.85 -4.92 0.91
C HIS A 29 2.67 -4.89 -0.38
N LEU A 30 2.34 -5.83 -1.28
CA LEU A 30 3.09 -6.06 -2.52
C LEU A 30 2.22 -5.75 -3.74
N CYS A 31 2.84 -5.22 -4.80
CA CYS A 31 2.18 -5.06 -6.09
C CYS A 31 1.99 -6.44 -6.74
N ARG A 32 0.93 -6.64 -7.53
CA ARG A 32 0.63 -7.91 -8.25
C ARG A 32 1.74 -8.44 -9.17
N GLN A 33 2.77 -7.63 -9.42
CA GLN A 33 3.93 -7.98 -10.25
C GLN A 33 5.15 -8.35 -9.41
N CYS A 34 5.12 -8.10 -8.10
CA CYS A 34 6.23 -8.35 -7.18
C CYS A 34 5.89 -9.28 -6.02
N PHE A 35 4.60 -9.64 -5.88
CA PHE A 35 4.26 -10.93 -5.32
C PHE A 35 4.78 -11.99 -6.29
#